data_AF-A0A954N887-F1
#
_entry.id   AF-A0A954N887-F1
#
_cell.length_a   1.000
_cell.length_b   1.000
_cell.length_c   1.000
_cell.angle_alpha   90.00
_cell.angle_beta   90.00
_cell.angle_gamma   90.00
#
_symmetry.space_group_name_H-M   'P 1'
#
loop_
_entity.id
_entity.type
_entity.pdbx_description
1 polymer ?
#
loop_
_entity_poly.entity_id
_entity_poly.type
_entity_poly.pdbx_seq_one_letter_code
_entity_poly.pdbx_strand_id
1 'polypeptide(L)'
;MKRLFARSSFAVLVLGVALGTLWQNAIGPRVLLPAEAQARSLQDAVDDGSSDGDDHSNAEVLSLRQDVEMLKGKVSSQSHAMADVDYHFTNLWFAAQSENWPLAEFYWDETMSHIRWAVRIIPVRKDKAGGEVRLAEILESIEQSPEMQIGETIERHDLDRFKTAYRNTLQGCYACHKAADKPYLRPRVPERPASGIVNFDPTADWPK
;
A
#
# COMPACT_ATOMS: atom_id res chain seq x y z
N MET A 1 9.56 -54.99 32.86
CA MET A 1 8.10 -55.09 32.99
C MET A 1 7.47 -54.30 31.85
N LYS A 2 6.70 -54.96 30.99
CA LYS A 2 6.03 -54.41 29.80
C LYS A 2 4.62 -53.95 30.18
N ARG A 3 4.19 -52.74 29.77
CA ARG A 3 2.78 -52.34 29.55
C ARG A 3 2.78 -51.27 28.44
N LEU A 4 2.45 -51.58 27.19
CA LEU A 4 1.13 -51.84 26.56
C LEU A 4 0.35 -50.55 26.20
N PHE A 5 0.36 -50.29 24.88
CA PHE A 5 -0.53 -49.55 23.98
C PHE A 5 -1.88 -49.01 24.49
N ALA A 6 -2.28 -47.84 23.97
CA ALA A 6 -3.56 -47.67 23.29
C ALA A 6 -3.56 -46.44 22.35
N ARG A 7 -3.70 -46.69 21.05
CA ARG A 7 -4.17 -45.73 20.03
C ARG A 7 -5.69 -45.82 19.96
N SER A 8 -6.39 -44.70 19.82
CA SER A 8 -7.80 -44.71 19.37
C SER A 8 -7.95 -43.77 18.18
N SER A 9 -8.09 -44.38 17.01
CA SER A 9 -8.66 -43.79 15.81
C SER A 9 -10.19 -43.89 15.91
N PHE A 10 -10.90 -42.82 15.58
CA PHE A 10 -12.33 -42.91 15.24
C PHE A 10 -12.50 -42.51 13.79
N ALA A 11 -13.10 -43.42 13.03
CA ALA A 11 -13.53 -43.23 11.67
C ALA A 11 -15.00 -43.63 11.57
N VAL A 12 -15.64 -43.08 10.53
CA VAL A 12 -16.89 -43.51 9.87
C VAL A 12 -18.20 -43.04 10.52
N LEU A 13 -18.94 -42.15 9.83
CA LEU A 13 -20.07 -42.62 9.02
C LEU A 13 -20.53 -41.59 7.96
N VAL A 14 -20.66 -42.12 6.73
CA VAL A 14 -21.29 -41.52 5.56
C VAL A 14 -22.78 -41.86 5.61
N LEU A 15 -23.65 -40.87 5.41
CA LEU A 15 -24.99 -41.06 4.86
C LEU A 15 -25.26 -39.93 3.86
N GLY A 16 -25.38 -40.31 2.60
CA GLY A 16 -25.96 -39.45 1.57
C GLY A 16 -27.50 -39.50 1.60
N VAL A 17 -28.12 -38.60 0.84
CA VAL A 17 -29.12 -38.87 -0.20
C VAL A 17 -29.48 -37.54 -0.87
N ALA A 18 -29.56 -37.62 -2.19
CA ALA A 18 -29.83 -36.58 -3.17
C ALA A 18 -31.23 -35.95 -3.08
N LEU A 19 -31.37 -34.70 -3.53
CA LEU A 19 -32.56 -34.15 -4.19
C LEU A 19 -32.26 -32.73 -4.70
N GLY A 20 -32.53 -32.45 -5.99
CA GLY A 20 -32.65 -31.08 -6.49
C GLY A 20 -31.86 -30.75 -7.76
N THR A 21 -32.23 -31.35 -8.88
CA THR A 21 -31.96 -30.83 -10.23
C THR A 21 -32.70 -29.51 -10.48
N LEU A 22 -32.16 -28.69 -11.39
CA LEU A 22 -32.79 -27.61 -12.17
C LEU A 22 -32.67 -26.17 -11.65
N TRP A 23 -31.51 -25.52 -11.86
CA TRP A 23 -31.44 -24.09 -12.22
C TRP A 23 -30.35 -23.91 -13.30
N GLN A 24 -30.72 -24.22 -14.54
CA GLN A 24 -30.06 -23.71 -15.74
C GLN A 24 -31.07 -22.79 -16.44
N ASN A 25 -30.55 -21.71 -17.02
CA ASN A 25 -31.18 -20.74 -17.94
C ASN A 25 -31.71 -19.43 -17.34
N ALA A 26 -30.80 -18.46 -17.21
CA ALA A 26 -31.09 -17.05 -17.45
C ALA A 26 -29.81 -16.30 -17.91
N ILE A 27 -29.19 -16.76 -18.99
CA ILE A 27 -28.22 -15.96 -19.75
C ILE A 27 -28.65 -16.07 -21.22
N GLY A 28 -29.45 -15.10 -21.68
CA GLY A 28 -29.71 -14.94 -23.11
C GLY A 28 -28.44 -14.56 -23.86
N PRO A 29 -28.38 -14.77 -25.18
CA PRO A 29 -27.22 -14.39 -25.97
C PRO A 29 -27.05 -12.87 -25.91
N ARG A 30 -25.96 -12.42 -25.29
CA ARG A 30 -25.48 -11.06 -25.42
C ARG A 30 -24.98 -10.93 -26.86
N VAL A 31 -25.81 -10.39 -27.74
CA VAL A 31 -25.38 -9.99 -29.08
C VAL A 31 -24.32 -8.90 -28.88
N LEU A 32 -23.05 -9.26 -29.06
CA LEU A 32 -21.97 -8.30 -29.15
C LEU A 32 -22.18 -7.53 -30.45
N LEU A 33 -22.70 -6.31 -30.34
CA LEU A 33 -22.60 -5.37 -31.44
C LEU A 33 -21.10 -5.03 -31.63
N PRO A 34 -20.62 -4.90 -32.87
CA PRO A 34 -19.26 -4.43 -33.13
C PRO A 34 -19.08 -3.05 -32.49
N ALA A 35 -17.89 -2.79 -31.92
CA ALA A 35 -17.57 -1.55 -31.19
C ALA A 35 -17.90 -0.26 -31.97
N GLU A 36 -17.91 -0.34 -33.29
CA GLU A 36 -18.27 0.75 -34.21
C GLU A 36 -19.75 1.16 -34.12
N ALA A 37 -20.67 0.22 -33.85
CA ALA A 37 -22.10 0.52 -33.69
C ALA A 37 -22.40 1.18 -32.33
N GLN A 38 -21.60 0.90 -31.30
CA GLN A 38 -21.70 1.51 -29.99
C GLN A 38 -21.14 2.94 -29.96
N ALA A 39 -20.10 3.22 -30.77
CA ALA A 39 -19.58 4.57 -30.96
C ALA A 39 -20.59 5.48 -31.69
N ARG A 40 -21.30 4.94 -32.70
CA ARG A 40 -22.27 5.72 -33.48
C ARG A 40 -23.52 6.11 -32.68
N SER A 41 -24.02 5.20 -31.83
CA SER A 41 -25.18 5.48 -30.97
C SER A 41 -24.90 6.50 -29.86
N LEU A 42 -23.63 6.74 -29.50
CA LEU A 42 -23.25 7.81 -28.58
C LEU A 42 -23.06 9.15 -29.30
N GLN A 43 -22.73 9.13 -30.60
CA GLN A 43 -22.66 10.33 -31.43
C GLN A 43 -24.06 10.88 -31.78
N ASP A 44 -25.01 10.00 -32.09
CA ASP A 44 -26.35 10.38 -32.56
C ASP A 44 -27.30 10.84 -31.43
N ALA A 45 -26.90 10.66 -30.15
CA ALA A 45 -27.66 11.11 -28.98
C ALA A 45 -27.30 12.54 -28.51
N VAL A 46 -26.35 13.20 -29.18
CA VAL A 46 -25.86 14.55 -28.84
C VAL A 46 -26.48 15.63 -29.75
N ASP A 47 -27.24 15.24 -30.79
CA ASP A 47 -27.70 16.15 -31.83
C ASP A 47 -29.18 16.59 -31.63
N ASP A 48 -29.50 17.07 -30.42
CA ASP A 48 -30.69 17.90 -30.16
C ASP A 48 -30.25 19.25 -29.58
N GLY A 49 -29.85 20.15 -30.48
CA GLY A 49 -30.29 21.55 -30.44
C GLY A 49 -30.03 22.37 -29.18
N SER A 50 -28.77 22.62 -28.82
CA SER A 50 -28.40 23.86 -28.12
C SER A 50 -26.90 24.16 -28.25
N SER A 51 -26.52 24.90 -29.30
CA SER A 51 -25.12 25.21 -29.63
C SER A 51 -24.44 26.21 -28.68
N ASP A 52 -25.13 26.69 -27.64
CA ASP A 52 -24.57 27.63 -26.65
C ASP A 52 -24.08 26.90 -25.38
N GLY A 53 -24.46 25.63 -25.17
CA GLY A 53 -24.06 24.85 -23.98
C GLY A 53 -22.74 24.09 -24.11
N ASP A 54 -22.35 23.72 -25.33
CA ASP A 54 -21.20 22.82 -25.59
C ASP A 54 -19.85 23.55 -25.68
N ASP A 55 -19.84 24.83 -26.05
CA ASP A 55 -18.59 25.62 -26.08
C ASP A 55 -18.11 25.97 -24.67
N HIS A 56 -19.05 26.21 -23.74
CA HIS A 56 -18.72 26.42 -22.32
C HIS A 56 -18.18 25.16 -21.66
N SER A 57 -18.74 23.98 -21.96
CA SER A 57 -18.27 22.71 -21.38
C SER A 57 -16.88 22.32 -21.90
N ASN A 58 -16.60 22.55 -23.18
CA ASN A 58 -15.28 22.28 -23.76
C ASN A 58 -14.21 23.26 -23.25
N ALA A 59 -14.54 24.55 -23.12
CA ALA A 59 -13.64 25.55 -22.53
C ALA A 59 -13.34 25.23 -21.06
N GLU A 60 -14.34 24.81 -20.29
CA GLU A 60 -14.18 24.37 -18.90
C GLU A 60 -13.28 23.12 -18.80
N VAL A 61 -13.49 22.11 -19.65
CA VAL A 61 -12.64 20.90 -19.69
C VAL A 61 -11.19 21.25 -20.01
N LEU A 62 -10.95 22.17 -20.94
CA LEU A 62 -9.60 22.64 -21.26
C LEU A 62 -8.96 23.38 -20.08
N SER A 63 -9.71 24.25 -19.40
CA SER A 63 -9.26 24.93 -18.19
C SER A 63 -8.88 23.94 -17.09
N LEU A 64 -9.75 22.95 -16.82
CA LEU A 64 -9.49 21.91 -15.82
C LEU A 64 -8.25 21.08 -16.16
N ARG A 65 -8.01 20.79 -17.46
CA ARG A 65 -6.79 20.11 -17.89
C ARG A 65 -5.53 20.95 -17.65
N GLN A 66 -5.60 22.25 -17.90
CA GLN A 66 -4.52 23.18 -17.60
C GLN A 66 -4.26 23.27 -16.10
N ASP A 67 -5.31 23.33 -15.29
CA ASP A 67 -5.21 23.34 -13.83
C ASP A 67 -4.59 22.04 -13.30
N VAL A 68 -5.00 20.88 -13.82
CA VAL A 68 -4.40 19.58 -13.47
C VAL A 68 -2.91 19.56 -13.82
N GLU A 69 -2.51 20.08 -14.99
CA GLU A 69 -1.11 20.10 -15.39
C GLU A 69 -0.28 21.05 -14.52
N MET A 70 -0.82 22.23 -14.21
CA MET A 70 -0.23 23.15 -13.25
C MET A 70 -0.09 22.50 -11.87
N LEU A 71 -1.13 21.80 -11.39
CA LEU A 71 -1.12 21.14 -10.08
C LEU A 71 -0.10 20.02 -10.03
N LYS A 72 0.04 19.20 -11.08
CA LYS A 72 1.09 18.17 -11.16
C LYS A 72 2.49 18.76 -10.99
N GLY A 73 2.74 19.96 -11.50
CA GLY A 73 4.00 20.68 -11.30
C GLY A 73 4.21 21.22 -9.87
N LYS A 74 3.14 21.29 -9.05
CA LYS A 74 3.16 21.77 -7.66
C LYS A 74 3.10 20.65 -6.61
N VAL A 75 2.64 19.45 -6.98
CA VAL A 75 2.61 18.31 -6.07
C VAL A 75 4.04 17.98 -5.64
N SER A 76 4.20 17.63 -4.37
CA SER A 76 5.48 17.22 -3.81
C SER A 76 6.06 16.02 -4.58
N SER A 77 7.40 16.02 -4.69
CA SER A 77 8.11 14.96 -5.37
C SER A 77 8.18 13.69 -4.50
N GLN A 78 8.45 12.55 -5.12
CA GLN A 78 8.69 11.29 -4.40
C GLN A 78 9.80 11.42 -3.34
N SER A 79 10.80 12.29 -3.52
CA SER A 79 11.84 12.52 -2.51
C SER A 79 11.31 13.20 -1.25
N HIS A 80 10.26 14.01 -1.35
CA HIS A 80 9.63 14.62 -0.18
C HIS A 80 8.90 13.55 0.64
N ALA A 81 8.06 12.75 -0.02
CA ALA A 81 7.40 11.61 0.63
C ALA A 81 8.40 10.66 1.31
N MET A 82 9.54 10.40 0.66
CA MET A 82 10.60 9.56 1.26
C MET A 82 11.36 10.23 2.41
N ALA A 83 11.40 11.56 2.49
CA ALA A 83 11.94 12.26 3.65
C ALA A 83 11.01 12.12 4.86
N ASP A 84 9.69 12.13 4.63
CA ASP A 84 8.71 11.87 5.68
C ASP A 84 8.82 10.41 6.18
N VAL A 85 9.00 9.44 5.26
CA VAL A 85 9.30 8.04 5.62
C VAL A 85 10.52 7.95 6.52
N ASP A 86 11.62 8.64 6.19
CA ASP A 86 12.84 8.68 7.01
C ASP A 86 12.54 9.24 8.41
N TYR A 87 11.78 10.33 8.51
CA TYR A 87 11.40 10.94 9.77
C TYR A 87 10.57 10.00 10.65
N HIS A 88 9.47 9.46 10.11
CA HIS A 88 8.54 8.61 10.87
C HIS A 88 9.20 7.28 11.25
N PHE A 89 9.90 6.63 10.32
CA PHE A 89 10.54 5.35 10.59
C PHE A 89 11.74 5.47 11.54
N THR A 90 12.43 6.62 11.55
CA THR A 90 13.45 6.91 12.56
C THR A 90 12.82 7.03 13.95
N ASN A 91 11.75 7.80 14.10
CA ASN A 91 11.12 8.03 15.40
C ASN A 91 10.37 6.78 15.93
N LEU A 92 9.85 5.93 15.03
CA LEU A 92 9.30 4.62 15.37
C LEU A 92 10.26 3.78 16.24
N TRP A 93 11.54 3.75 15.88
CA TRP A 93 12.57 3.03 16.64
C TRP A 93 12.63 3.49 18.10
N PHE A 94 12.62 4.80 18.33
CA PHE A 94 12.71 5.37 19.68
C PHE A 94 11.42 5.26 20.47
N ALA A 95 10.27 5.39 19.82
CA ALA A 95 8.96 5.17 20.44
C ALA A 95 8.84 3.72 20.97
N ALA A 96 9.17 2.73 20.15
CA ALA A 96 9.15 1.33 20.55
C ALA A 96 10.19 1.02 21.63
N GLN A 97 11.42 1.57 21.54
CA GLN A 97 12.44 1.39 22.59
C GLN A 97 12.03 1.99 23.94
N SER A 98 11.18 3.01 23.94
CA SER A 98 10.61 3.61 25.15
C SER A 98 9.31 2.91 25.59
N GLU A 99 8.94 1.81 24.92
CA GLU A 99 7.69 1.07 25.12
C GLU A 99 6.45 1.97 25.02
N ASN A 100 6.55 3.05 24.25
CA ASN A 100 5.45 3.95 23.94
C ASN A 100 4.70 3.42 22.71
N TRP A 101 3.94 2.34 22.93
CA TRP A 101 3.28 1.60 21.86
C TRP A 101 2.28 2.41 21.04
N PRO A 102 1.44 3.31 21.63
CA PRO A 102 0.57 4.17 20.83
C PRO A 102 1.36 5.11 19.90
N LEU A 103 2.49 5.66 20.37
CA LEU A 103 3.35 6.50 19.54
C LEU A 103 4.09 5.68 18.48
N ALA A 104 4.47 4.44 18.80
CA ALA A 104 5.05 3.53 17.83
C ALA A 104 4.04 3.17 16.72
N GLU A 105 2.80 2.84 17.07
CA GLU A 105 1.72 2.59 16.12
C GLU A 105 1.51 3.78 15.18
N PHE A 106 1.39 4.99 15.74
CA PHE A 106 1.30 6.23 14.95
C PHE A 106 2.45 6.37 13.95
N TYR A 107 3.71 6.22 14.38
CA TYR A 107 4.85 6.36 13.47
C TYR A 107 4.92 5.25 12.42
N TRP A 108 4.46 4.04 12.75
CA TRP A 108 4.38 2.95 11.79
C TRP A 108 3.33 3.22 10.71
N ASP A 109 2.14 3.67 11.09
CA ASP A 109 1.07 4.01 10.16
C ASP A 109 1.47 5.15 9.23
N GLU A 110 2.09 6.21 9.78
CA GLU A 110 2.62 7.31 8.98
C GLU A 110 3.71 6.84 8.01
N THR A 111 4.61 5.95 8.46
CA THR A 111 5.64 5.36 7.58
C THR A 111 4.98 4.66 6.38
N MET A 112 4.01 3.78 6.63
CA MET A 112 3.37 3.00 5.55
C MET A 112 2.50 3.87 4.64
N SER A 113 1.80 4.85 5.19
CA SER A 113 1.04 5.85 4.44
C SER A 113 1.94 6.60 3.44
N HIS A 114 3.12 7.05 3.90
CA HIS A 114 4.06 7.81 3.08
C HIS A 114 4.81 6.95 2.05
N ILE A 115 5.12 5.68 2.34
CA ILE A 115 5.65 4.75 1.34
C ILE A 115 4.61 4.54 0.21
N ARG A 116 3.34 4.29 0.56
CA ARG A 116 2.26 4.15 -0.43
C ARG A 116 2.04 5.43 -1.22
N TRP A 117 2.18 6.59 -0.59
CA TRP A 117 2.15 7.87 -1.30
C TRP A 117 3.31 8.02 -2.28
N ALA A 118 4.55 7.74 -1.86
CA ALA A 118 5.73 7.80 -2.71
C ALA A 118 5.58 6.92 -3.97
N VAL A 119 5.02 5.73 -3.84
CA VAL A 119 4.74 4.82 -4.96
C VAL A 119 3.60 5.32 -5.84
N ARG A 120 2.55 5.95 -5.29
CA ARG A 120 1.48 6.57 -6.09
C ARG A 120 1.98 7.75 -6.94
N ILE A 121 2.95 8.52 -6.47
CA ILE A 121 3.54 9.64 -7.24
C ILE A 121 4.27 9.08 -8.48
N ILE A 122 5.07 8.01 -8.32
CA ILE A 122 5.82 7.39 -9.42
C ILE A 122 5.72 5.85 -9.28
N PRO A 123 4.71 5.20 -9.86
CA PRO A 123 4.49 3.76 -9.70
C PRO A 123 5.45 2.92 -10.53
N VAL A 124 5.98 3.47 -11.63
CA VAL A 124 6.96 2.84 -12.50
C VAL A 124 8.10 3.82 -12.74
N ARG A 125 9.34 3.39 -12.47
CA ARG A 125 10.55 4.14 -12.81
C ARG A 125 11.24 3.51 -14.01
N LYS A 126 12.06 4.30 -14.70
CA LYS A 126 13.06 3.77 -15.63
C LYS A 126 14.39 3.63 -14.91
N ASP A 127 15.01 2.48 -15.04
CA ASP A 127 16.39 2.26 -14.62
C ASP A 127 17.38 2.93 -15.61
N LYS A 128 18.67 2.89 -15.31
CA LYS A 128 19.74 3.45 -16.14
C LYS A 128 19.87 2.79 -17.52
N ALA A 129 19.38 1.56 -17.67
CA ALA A 129 19.35 0.83 -18.94
C ALA A 129 18.03 1.07 -19.71
N GLY A 130 17.10 1.86 -19.17
CA GLY A 130 15.77 2.12 -19.74
C GLY A 130 14.73 1.04 -19.43
N GLY A 131 15.07 0.04 -18.63
CA GLY A 131 14.17 -0.99 -18.12
C GLY A 131 13.14 -0.42 -17.14
N GLU A 132 12.01 -1.12 -16.99
CA GLU A 132 10.96 -0.72 -16.07
C GLU A 132 11.15 -1.31 -14.69
N VAL A 133 11.11 -0.44 -13.69
CA VAL A 133 11.09 -0.80 -12.27
C VAL A 133 9.70 -0.50 -11.75
N ARG A 134 8.89 -1.54 -11.58
CA ARG A 134 7.49 -1.45 -11.13
C ARG A 134 7.46 -1.38 -9.61
N LEU A 135 7.50 -0.16 -9.07
CA LEU A 135 7.56 0.09 -7.62
C LEU A 135 6.32 -0.39 -6.88
N ALA A 136 5.14 -0.38 -7.53
CA ALA A 136 3.91 -0.91 -6.96
C ALA A 136 4.02 -2.41 -6.62
N GLU A 137 4.57 -3.22 -7.54
CA GLU A 137 4.76 -4.66 -7.32
C GLU A 137 5.84 -4.93 -6.26
N ILE A 138 6.91 -4.13 -6.24
CA ILE A 138 7.94 -4.22 -5.20
C ILE A 138 7.35 -3.92 -3.83
N LEU A 139 6.54 -2.86 -3.71
CA LEU A 139 5.88 -2.51 -2.47
C LEU A 139 4.92 -3.61 -2.03
N GLU A 140 4.07 -4.12 -2.92
CA GLU A 140 3.15 -5.21 -2.63
C GLU A 140 3.88 -6.43 -2.09
N SER A 141 4.99 -6.83 -2.73
CA SER A 141 5.82 -7.94 -2.25
C SER A 141 6.43 -7.68 -0.87
N ILE A 142 6.79 -6.43 -0.55
CA ILE A 142 7.30 -6.06 0.77
C ILE A 142 6.17 -6.12 1.80
N GLU A 143 5.00 -5.55 1.51
CA GLU A 143 3.85 -5.54 2.43
C GLU A 143 3.31 -6.94 2.73
N GLN A 144 3.40 -7.85 1.77
CA GLN A 144 3.00 -9.26 1.95
C GLN A 144 4.10 -10.11 2.62
N SER A 145 5.31 -9.58 2.79
CA SER A 145 6.41 -10.35 3.38
C SER A 145 6.19 -10.58 4.88
N PRO A 146 6.34 -11.83 5.38
CA PRO A 146 6.25 -12.11 6.82
C PRO A 146 7.25 -11.31 7.67
N GLU A 147 8.37 -10.88 7.07
CA GLU A 147 9.43 -10.13 7.73
C GLU A 147 9.06 -8.66 8.01
N MET A 148 8.01 -8.14 7.36
CA MET A 148 7.49 -6.77 7.53
C MET A 148 6.38 -6.66 8.60
N GLN A 149 6.21 -7.68 9.43
CA GLN A 149 5.22 -7.73 10.52
C GLN A 149 5.54 -6.81 11.72
N ILE A 150 6.12 -5.61 11.48
CA ILE A 150 6.33 -4.60 12.51
C ILE A 150 5.03 -4.28 13.24
N GLY A 151 3.92 -4.11 12.50
CA GLY A 151 2.60 -3.85 13.09
C GLY A 151 2.21 -4.88 14.15
N GLU A 152 2.36 -6.18 13.87
CA GLU A 152 2.05 -7.24 14.85
C GLU A 152 2.97 -7.16 16.08
N THR A 153 4.25 -6.81 15.91
CA THR A 153 5.16 -6.65 17.05
C THR A 153 4.78 -5.46 17.93
N ILE A 154 4.27 -4.39 17.31
CA ILE A 154 3.72 -3.22 18.02
C ILE A 154 2.45 -3.64 18.75
N GLU A 155 1.48 -4.29 18.11
CA GLU A 155 0.24 -4.76 18.75
C GLU A 155 0.50 -5.69 19.96
N ARG A 156 1.53 -6.54 19.86
CA ARG A 156 1.91 -7.49 20.93
C ARG A 156 2.81 -6.87 22.01
N HIS A 157 3.21 -5.61 21.86
CA HIS A 157 4.19 -4.95 22.73
C HIS A 157 5.50 -5.78 22.87
N ASP A 158 5.95 -6.44 21.79
CA ASP A 158 7.12 -7.33 21.81
C ASP A 158 8.36 -6.61 21.27
N LEU A 159 9.14 -6.02 22.19
CA LEU A 159 10.31 -5.21 21.84
C LEU A 159 11.40 -6.00 21.11
N ASP A 160 11.64 -7.25 21.46
CA ASP A 160 12.71 -8.05 20.85
C ASP A 160 12.36 -8.48 19.43
N ARG A 161 11.10 -8.88 19.20
CA ARG A 161 10.60 -9.11 17.85
C ARG A 161 10.54 -7.82 17.04
N PHE A 162 10.12 -6.71 17.63
CA PHE A 162 10.12 -5.40 16.98
C PHE A 162 11.52 -5.04 16.48
N LYS A 163 12.55 -5.16 17.32
CA LYS A 163 13.94 -4.86 16.94
C LYS A 163 14.45 -5.73 15.79
N THR A 164 13.97 -6.96 15.70
CA THR A 164 14.30 -7.89 14.60
C THR A 164 13.57 -7.46 13.33
N ALA A 165 12.25 -7.25 13.41
CA ALA A 165 11.42 -6.80 12.30
C ALA A 165 11.92 -5.46 11.72
N TYR A 166 12.24 -4.48 12.57
CA TYR A 166 12.80 -3.20 12.17
C TYR A 166 14.06 -3.34 11.30
N ARG A 167 14.99 -4.21 11.70
CA ARG A 167 16.21 -4.46 10.93
C ARG A 167 15.95 -5.17 9.61
N ASN A 168 14.98 -6.08 9.57
CA ASN A 168 14.55 -6.73 8.34
C ASN A 168 13.90 -5.72 7.38
N THR A 169 13.07 -4.81 7.90
CA THR A 169 12.48 -3.71 7.12
C THR A 169 13.54 -2.83 6.50
N LEU A 170 14.62 -2.49 7.20
CA LEU A 170 15.75 -1.74 6.61
C LEU A 170 16.36 -2.46 5.40
N GLN A 171 16.41 -3.80 5.40
CA GLN A 171 16.85 -4.56 4.23
C GLN A 171 15.85 -4.42 3.07
N GLY A 172 14.55 -4.46 3.36
CA GLY A 172 13.49 -4.20 2.38
C GLY A 172 13.59 -2.79 1.78
N CYS A 173 13.81 -1.77 2.61
CA CYS A 173 14.06 -0.39 2.16
C CYS A 173 15.26 -0.35 1.21
N TYR A 174 16.37 -1.01 1.56
CA TYR A 174 17.56 -1.03 0.71
C TYR A 174 17.34 -1.78 -0.62
N ALA A 175 16.61 -2.89 -0.60
CA ALA A 175 16.27 -3.64 -1.81
C ALA A 175 15.49 -2.78 -2.81
N CYS A 176 14.45 -2.08 -2.33
CA CYS A 176 13.68 -1.15 -3.16
C CYS A 176 14.55 0.01 -3.70
N HIS A 177 15.39 0.61 -2.85
CA HIS A 177 16.31 1.68 -3.28
C HIS A 177 17.30 1.21 -4.34
N LYS A 178 17.83 -0.01 -4.21
CA LYS A 178 18.74 -0.60 -5.19
C LYS A 178 18.03 -0.86 -6.51
N ALA A 179 16.82 -1.44 -6.48
CA ALA A 179 16.01 -1.64 -7.67
C ALA A 179 15.69 -0.32 -8.39
N ALA A 180 15.46 0.76 -7.63
CA ALA A 180 15.21 2.10 -8.15
C ALA A 180 16.49 2.88 -8.55
N ASP A 181 17.64 2.20 -8.72
CA ASP A 181 18.94 2.79 -9.08
C ASP A 181 19.48 3.82 -8.08
N LYS A 182 19.14 3.68 -6.80
CA LYS A 182 19.60 4.52 -5.69
C LYS A 182 20.40 3.74 -4.64
N PRO A 183 21.44 2.97 -5.02
CA PRO A 183 22.18 2.10 -4.09
C PRO A 183 23.00 2.87 -3.03
N TYR A 184 23.12 4.19 -3.17
CA TYR A 184 23.74 5.08 -2.18
C TYR A 184 22.83 5.41 -0.99
N LEU A 185 21.50 5.22 -1.12
CA LEU A 185 20.56 5.34 -0.02
C LEU A 185 20.57 4.04 0.78
N ARG A 186 21.37 4.00 1.86
CA ARG A 186 21.60 2.83 2.71
C ARG A 186 21.05 3.06 4.11
N PRO A 187 19.77 2.74 4.38
CA PRO A 187 19.18 2.85 5.70
C PRO A 187 19.96 2.04 6.74
N ARG A 188 20.07 2.58 7.95
CA ARG A 188 20.68 1.92 9.11
C ARG A 188 19.83 2.17 10.34
N VAL A 189 20.02 1.37 11.39
CA VAL A 189 19.39 1.66 12.69
C VAL A 189 19.85 3.04 13.16
N PRO A 190 18.93 3.95 13.50
CA PRO A 190 19.29 5.30 13.89
C PRO A 190 19.93 5.33 15.28
N GLU A 191 20.89 6.22 15.46
CA GLU A 191 21.57 6.46 16.76
C GLU A 191 20.94 7.62 17.54
N ARG A 192 20.11 8.43 16.88
CA ARG A 192 19.37 9.56 17.47
C ARG A 192 18.02 9.74 16.78
N PRO A 193 17.01 10.31 17.47
CA PRO A 193 15.73 10.68 16.85
C PRO A 193 15.91 11.65 15.68
N ALA A 194 14.91 11.70 14.79
CA ALA A 194 14.91 12.61 13.65
C ALA A 194 14.76 14.08 14.10
N SER A 195 14.06 14.30 15.22
CA SER A 195 13.90 15.59 15.88
C SER A 195 13.90 15.40 17.40
N GLY A 196 14.32 16.43 18.13
CA GLY A 196 14.31 16.44 19.60
C GLY A 196 13.05 17.03 20.23
N ILE A 197 12.03 17.36 19.42
CA ILE A 197 10.81 18.05 19.91
C ILE A 197 9.81 17.12 20.59
N VAL A 198 9.80 15.83 20.22
CA VAL A 198 8.88 14.83 20.78
C VAL A 198 9.58 14.07 21.89
N ASN A 199 8.93 14.00 23.06
CA ASN A 199 9.34 13.09 24.13
C ASN A 199 8.74 11.71 23.87
N PHE A 200 9.56 10.66 23.96
CA PHE A 200 9.15 9.28 23.74
C PHE A 200 8.69 8.57 25.01
N ASP A 201 8.96 9.12 26.19
CA ASP A 201 8.50 8.56 27.47
C ASP A 201 6.96 8.57 27.53
N PRO A 202 6.29 7.40 27.62
CA PRO A 202 4.83 7.32 27.66
C PRO A 202 4.24 7.91 28.96
N THR A 203 5.07 8.18 29.96
CA THR A 203 4.69 8.74 31.26
C THR A 203 5.08 10.21 31.43
N ALA A 204 5.58 10.85 30.37
CA ALA A 204 5.99 12.25 30.42
C ALA A 204 4.86 13.19 30.88
N ASP A 205 5.20 14.17 31.73
CA ASP A 205 4.27 15.15 32.29
C ASP A 205 4.32 16.52 31.59
N TRP A 206 4.99 16.60 30.44
CA TRP A 206 5.15 17.80 29.59
C TRP A 206 4.34 17.66 28.28
N PRO A 207 4.01 18.77 27.57
CA PRO A 207 4.28 20.16 27.94
C PRO A 207 3.40 20.62 29.11
N LYS A 208 3.99 21.36 30.06
CA LYS A 208 3.27 22.12 31.08
C LYS A 208 3.18 23.58 30.68
#